data_AF-A0A7S2I709-F1
#
_entry.id   AF-A0A7S2I709-F1
#
_cell.length_a   1.000
_cell.length_b   1.000
_cell.length_c   1.000
_cell.angle_alpha   90.00
_cell.angle_beta   90.00
_cell.angle_gamma   90.00
#
_symmetry.space_group_name_H-M   'P 1'
#
loop_
_entity.id
_entity.type
_entity.pdbx_description
1 polymer ?
#
loop_
_entity_poly.entity_id
_entity_poly.type
_entity_poly.pdbx_seq_one_letter_code
_entity_poly.pdbx_strand_id
1 'polypeptide(L)'
;MGKVIGGGLPVGAYGGRKDIMEMVAPAGPMYQAGTLSGNPLAMISGIKTLERLKQPGSYEHLDKITGRLINGILDAAREAGHAVCGGHISGMFGFFFCEGPVTCFADATKSDTEKFA
;
A
#
# COMPACT_ATOMS: atom_id res chain seq x y z
N MET A 1 -10.22 4.86 0.30
CA MET A 1 -8.86 5.17 -0.22
C MET A 1 -8.16 6.14 0.72
N GLY A 2 -6.83 6.06 0.81
CA GLY A 2 -5.99 6.91 1.66
C GLY A 2 -4.51 6.75 1.29
N LYS A 3 -3.58 7.24 2.12
CA LYS A 3 -2.13 7.17 1.89
C LYS A 3 -1.71 7.86 0.58
N VAL A 4 -1.42 7.09 -0.47
CA VAL A 4 -0.86 7.55 -1.75
C VAL A 4 -1.74 8.60 -2.45
N ILE A 5 -3.06 8.55 -2.26
CA ILE A 5 -4.00 9.45 -2.96
C ILE A 5 -3.81 10.94 -2.62
N GLY A 6 -3.16 11.25 -1.49
CA GLY A 6 -2.88 12.62 -1.08
C GLY A 6 -1.52 13.14 -1.52
N GLY A 7 -0.70 12.32 -2.19
CA GLY A 7 0.65 12.73 -2.60
C GLY A 7 1.52 13.19 -1.43
N GLY A 8 1.40 12.54 -0.26
CA GLY A 8 2.11 12.93 0.97
C GLY A 8 1.36 13.93 1.85
N LEU A 9 0.20 14.44 1.42
CA LEU A 9 -0.66 15.30 2.24
C LEU A 9 -1.86 14.54 2.84
N PRO A 10 -2.48 15.05 3.92
CA PRO A 10 -3.63 14.40 4.55
C PRO A 10 -4.85 14.36 3.62
N VAL A 11 -5.08 13.19 3.01
CA VAL A 11 -6.25 12.92 2.17
C VAL A 11 -6.80 11.53 2.45
N GLY A 12 -8.09 11.48 2.77
CA GLY A 12 -8.91 10.29 2.76
C GLY A 12 -10.06 10.47 1.78
N ALA A 13 -10.48 9.38 1.15
CA ALA A 13 -11.65 9.37 0.28
C ALA A 13 -12.43 8.08 0.46
N TYR A 14 -13.76 8.16 0.41
CA TYR A 14 -14.64 7.01 0.30
C TYR A 14 -15.47 7.15 -0.97
N GLY A 15 -15.76 6.02 -1.61
CA GLY A 15 -16.47 5.94 -2.86
C GLY A 15 -17.00 4.52 -3.05
N GLY A 16 -18.02 4.37 -3.88
CA GLY A 16 -18.68 3.09 -4.06
C GLY A 16 -19.76 3.18 -5.13
N ARG A 17 -20.79 2.34 -5.00
CA ARG A 17 -21.94 2.36 -5.92
C ARG A 17 -22.62 3.73 -5.88
N LYS A 18 -23.09 4.16 -7.06
CA LYS A 18 -23.71 5.46 -7.25
C LYS A 18 -24.94 5.67 -6.35
N ASP A 19 -25.83 4.68 -6.27
CA ASP A 19 -27.04 4.73 -5.44
C ASP A 19 -26.73 4.91 -3.94
N ILE A 20 -25.61 4.37 -3.47
CA ILE A 20 -25.13 4.61 -2.09
C ILE A 20 -24.54 6.01 -1.95
N MET A 21 -23.71 6.45 -2.91
CA MET A 21 -23.07 7.77 -2.86
C MET A 21 -24.07 8.92 -3.01
N GLU A 22 -25.21 8.70 -3.67
CA GLU A 22 -26.31 9.66 -3.78
C GLU A 22 -27.01 9.91 -2.44
N MET A 23 -26.77 9.10 -1.42
CA MET A 23 -27.24 9.37 -0.06
C MET A 23 -26.43 10.45 0.67
N VAL A 24 -25.22 10.77 0.20
CA VAL A 24 -24.34 11.77 0.85
C VAL A 24 -24.86 13.18 0.58
N ALA A 25 -24.93 14.02 1.61
CA ALA A 25 -25.29 15.42 1.46
C ALA A 25 -24.29 16.14 0.52
N PRO A 26 -24.75 17.08 -0.34
CA PRO A 26 -26.12 17.60 -0.41
C PRO A 26 -27.08 16.80 -1.31
N ALA A 27 -26.63 15.72 -1.95
CA ALA A 27 -27.47 14.92 -2.86
C ALA A 27 -28.53 14.10 -2.11
N GLY A 28 -28.18 13.63 -0.91
CA GLY A 28 -29.08 12.86 -0.06
C GLY A 28 -28.99 13.25 1.41
N PRO A 29 -29.68 12.50 2.29
CA PRO A 29 -29.89 12.90 3.68
C PRO A 29 -28.71 12.61 4.63
N MET A 30 -27.70 11.84 4.20
CA MET A 30 -26.59 11.44 5.07
C MET A 30 -25.54 12.55 5.15
N TYR A 31 -25.44 13.17 6.32
CA TYR A 31 -24.53 14.29 6.54
C TYR A 31 -23.07 13.83 6.62
N GLN A 32 -22.22 14.43 5.79
CA GLN A 32 -20.77 14.33 5.91
C GLN A 32 -20.15 15.69 5.62
N ALA A 33 -19.27 16.15 6.51
CA ALA A 33 -18.54 17.40 6.35
C ALA A 33 -17.10 17.25 6.86
N GLY A 34 -16.24 18.19 6.47
CA GLY A 34 -14.87 18.30 6.95
C GLY A 34 -14.23 19.58 6.43
N THR A 35 -13.73 20.43 7.34
CA THR A 35 -13.25 21.79 7.00
C THR A 35 -12.16 21.80 5.93
N LEU A 36 -11.26 20.82 5.96
CA LEU A 36 -10.14 20.71 5.02
C LEU A 36 -10.37 19.65 3.93
N SER A 37 -11.56 19.06 3.88
CA SER A 37 -11.92 18.13 2.81
C SER A 37 -11.88 18.87 1.47
N GLY A 38 -11.07 18.36 0.54
CA GLY A 38 -10.93 18.97 -0.79
C GLY A 38 -10.08 20.25 -0.82
N ASN A 39 -9.26 20.52 0.21
CA ASN A 39 -8.39 21.70 0.19
C ASN A 39 -7.45 21.71 -1.04
N PRO A 40 -7.24 22.86 -1.71
CA PRO A 40 -6.54 22.91 -3.00
C PRO A 40 -5.12 22.34 -2.97
N LEU A 41 -4.39 22.54 -1.87
CA LEU A 41 -3.03 22.05 -1.71
C LEU A 41 -2.99 20.52 -1.79
N ALA A 42 -3.85 19.85 -1.02
CA ALA A 42 -3.96 18.40 -1.02
C ALA A 42 -4.49 17.86 -2.36
N MET A 43 -5.43 18.57 -3.01
CA MET A 43 -5.95 18.17 -4.32
C MET A 43 -4.90 18.23 -5.42
N ILE A 44 -4.11 19.31 -5.50
CA ILE A 44 -3.04 19.42 -6.50
C ILE A 44 -1.96 18.36 -6.28
N SER A 45 -1.55 18.13 -5.02
CA SER A 45 -0.58 17.07 -4.71
C SER A 45 -1.08 15.69 -5.14
N GLY A 46 -2.30 15.32 -4.73
CA GLY A 46 -2.92 14.05 -5.09
C GLY A 46 -3.07 13.86 -6.59
N ILE A 47 -3.59 14.86 -7.31
CA ILE A 47 -3.74 14.80 -8.77
C ILE A 47 -2.40 14.58 -9.46
N LYS A 48 -1.36 15.35 -9.09
CA LYS A 48 -0.03 15.22 -9.71
C LYS A 48 0.61 13.87 -9.39
N THR A 49 0.43 13.34 -8.19
CA THR A 49 0.86 11.97 -7.85
C THR A 49 0.17 10.93 -8.72
N LEU A 50 -1.16 11.00 -8.87
CA LEU A 50 -1.91 10.03 -9.68
C LEU A 50 -1.60 10.14 -11.18
N GLU A 51 -1.40 11.35 -11.72
CA GLU A 51 -0.96 11.55 -13.10
C GLU A 51 0.40 10.90 -13.40
N ARG A 52 1.33 10.95 -12.44
CA ARG A 52 2.63 10.29 -12.55
C ARG A 52 2.50 8.77 -12.50
N LEU A 53 1.73 8.25 -11.53
CA LEU A 53 1.52 6.81 -11.40
C LEU A 53 0.75 6.19 -12.58
N LYS A 54 -0.08 6.99 -13.26
CA LYS A 54 -0.80 6.57 -14.47
C LYS A 54 0.07 6.47 -15.72
N GLN A 55 1.31 6.97 -15.70
CA GLN A 55 2.18 6.86 -16.87
C GLN A 55 2.45 5.38 -17.18
N PRO A 56 2.38 4.95 -18.45
CA PRO A 56 2.67 3.58 -18.83
C PRO A 56 4.05 3.13 -18.32
N GLY A 57 4.15 1.90 -17.82
CA GLY A 57 5.41 1.36 -17.30
C GLY A 57 5.69 1.68 -15.83
N SER A 58 4.91 2.55 -15.18
CA SER A 58 5.18 2.93 -13.77
C SER A 58 5.08 1.74 -12.82
N TYR A 59 4.03 0.94 -12.94
CA TYR A 59 3.80 -0.21 -12.06
C TYR A 59 4.66 -1.41 -12.44
N GLU A 60 4.97 -1.59 -13.72
CA GLU A 60 5.89 -2.60 -14.23
C GLU A 60 7.32 -2.33 -13.74
N HIS A 61 7.74 -1.07 -13.76
CA HIS A 61 9.01 -0.67 -13.18
C HIS A 61 9.03 -0.94 -11.67
N LEU A 62 7.97 -0.55 -10.96
CA LEU A 62 7.84 -0.73 -9.52
C LEU A 62 7.87 -2.22 -9.12
N ASP A 63 7.19 -3.08 -9.87
CA ASP A 63 7.19 -4.53 -9.69
C ASP A 63 8.60 -5.10 -9.89
N LYS A 64 9.26 -4.73 -10.99
CA LYS A 64 10.63 -5.17 -11.29
C LYS A 64 11.64 -4.82 -10.20
N ILE A 65 11.63 -3.56 -9.72
CA ILE A 65 12.61 -3.13 -8.71
C ILE A 65 12.31 -3.74 -7.34
N THR A 66 11.03 -3.86 -6.98
CA THR A 66 10.61 -4.46 -5.71
C THR A 66 10.91 -5.96 -5.69
N GLY A 67 10.64 -6.66 -6.79
CA GLY A 67 10.96 -8.06 -6.96
C GLY A 67 12.45 -8.34 -6.85
N ARG A 68 13.29 -7.51 -7.49
CA ARG A 68 14.75 -7.59 -7.34
C ARG A 68 15.19 -7.39 -5.88
N LEU A 69 14.62 -6.40 -5.20
CA LEU A 69 14.93 -6.11 -3.81
C LEU A 69 14.60 -7.30 -2.89
N ILE A 70 13.37 -7.78 -2.93
CA ILE A 70 12.93 -8.84 -2.01
C ILE A 70 13.63 -10.17 -2.29
N ASN A 71 13.82 -10.53 -3.56
CA ASN A 71 14.52 -11.77 -3.91
C ASN A 71 15.98 -11.71 -3.43
N GLY A 72 16.67 -10.58 -3.61
CA GLY A 72 18.04 -10.41 -3.10
C GLY A 72 18.14 -10.54 -1.58
N ILE A 73 17.18 -9.98 -0.83
CA ILE A 73 17.12 -10.12 0.64
C ILE A 73 16.91 -11.60 1.03
N LEU A 74 15.96 -12.27 0.39
CA LEU A 74 15.64 -13.67 0.69
C LEU A 74 16.81 -14.60 0.37
N ASP A 75 17.48 -14.39 -0.77
CA ASP A 75 18.62 -15.20 -1.18
C ASP A 75 19.79 -15.03 -0.20
N ALA A 76 20.13 -13.79 0.17
CA ALA A 76 21.18 -13.50 1.14
C ALA A 76 20.90 -14.11 2.52
N ALA A 77 19.65 -14.04 2.99
CA ALA A 77 19.26 -14.65 4.27
C ALA A 77 19.33 -16.18 4.24
N ARG A 78 18.96 -16.82 3.11
CA ARG A 78 19.12 -18.28 2.94
C ARG A 78 20.59 -18.69 2.89
N GLU A 79 21.44 -17.93 2.20
CA GLU A 79 22.89 -18.15 2.16
C GLU A 79 23.53 -18.04 3.55
N ALA A 80 23.02 -17.14 4.39
CA ALA A 80 23.41 -17.02 5.79
C ALA A 80 22.84 -18.12 6.72
N GLY A 81 22.07 -19.07 6.18
CA GLY A 81 21.51 -20.20 6.94
C GLY A 81 20.23 -19.86 7.72
N HIS A 82 19.53 -18.79 7.38
CA HIS A 82 18.27 -18.43 8.02
C HIS A 82 17.06 -19.00 7.28
N ALA A 83 16.12 -19.57 8.05
CA ALA A 83 14.77 -19.82 7.56
C ALA A 83 14.08 -18.48 7.30
N VAL A 84 13.71 -18.24 6.03
CA VAL A 84 13.10 -17.00 5.60
C VAL A 84 12.09 -17.27 4.47
N CYS A 85 10.95 -16.59 4.53
CA CYS A 85 9.98 -16.58 3.44
C CYS A 85 9.43 -15.17 3.24
N GLY A 86 8.86 -14.90 2.07
CA GLY A 86 8.40 -13.57 1.73
C GLY A 86 8.08 -13.44 0.25
N GLY A 87 7.77 -12.22 -0.17
CA GLY A 87 7.46 -11.93 -1.55
C GLY A 87 7.03 -10.49 -1.75
N HIS A 88 6.48 -10.24 -2.92
CA HIS A 88 5.99 -8.93 -3.31
C HIS A 88 4.75 -9.02 -4.18
N ILE A 89 4.03 -7.90 -4.24
CA ILE A 89 2.97 -7.64 -5.20
C ILE A 89 3.17 -6.19 -5.66
N SER A 90 3.68 -5.99 -6.89
CA SER A 90 4.07 -4.66 -7.37
C SER A 90 4.98 -3.95 -6.36
N GLY A 91 4.61 -2.76 -5.88
CA GLY A 91 5.40 -1.99 -4.92
C GLY A 91 5.36 -2.46 -3.47
N MET A 92 4.54 -3.45 -3.12
CA MET A 92 4.47 -3.97 -1.76
C MET A 92 5.40 -5.17 -1.64
N PHE A 93 6.23 -5.22 -0.61
CA PHE A 93 7.02 -6.39 -0.27
C PHE A 93 7.03 -6.64 1.23
N GLY A 94 7.38 -7.86 1.62
CA GLY A 94 7.58 -8.25 3.00
C GLY A 94 8.24 -9.62 3.10
N PHE A 95 8.88 -9.88 4.23
CA PHE A 95 9.50 -11.17 4.55
C PHE A 95 9.39 -11.43 6.05
N PHE A 96 9.57 -12.70 6.41
CA PHE A 96 9.49 -13.22 7.76
C PHE A 96 10.64 -14.19 7.99
N PHE A 97 11.27 -14.15 9.16
CA PHE A 97 12.30 -15.11 9.56
C PHE A 97 11.66 -16.38 10.15
N CYS A 98 10.98 -17.13 9.29
CA CYS A 98 10.43 -18.45 9.57
C CYS A 98 10.26 -19.24 8.26
N GLU A 99 9.99 -20.53 8.39
CA GLU A 99 9.56 -21.35 7.26
C GLU A 99 8.17 -20.91 6.76
N GLY A 100 8.01 -20.86 5.44
CA GLY A 100 6.78 -20.41 4.79
C GLY A 100 5.85 -21.54 4.36
N PRO A 101 4.67 -21.21 3.81
CA PRO A 101 4.20 -19.84 3.54
C PRO A 101 3.52 -19.17 4.76
N VAL A 102 3.66 -17.85 4.88
CA VAL A 102 2.89 -17.02 5.83
C VAL A 102 1.62 -16.53 5.14
N THR A 103 0.46 -17.05 5.57
CA THR A 103 -0.83 -16.72 4.93
C THR A 103 -1.82 -16.06 5.88
N CYS A 104 -1.54 -16.08 7.18
CA CYS A 104 -2.35 -15.46 8.20
C CYS A 104 -1.49 -14.87 9.33
N PHE A 105 -2.13 -14.12 10.23
CA PHE A 105 -1.44 -13.53 11.38
C PHE A 105 -0.77 -14.58 12.28
N ALA A 106 -1.41 -15.73 12.49
CA ALA A 106 -0.84 -16.81 13.32
C ALA A 106 0.43 -17.43 12.72
N ASP A 107 0.61 -17.39 11.40
CA ASP A 107 1.87 -17.78 10.76
C ASP A 107 2.92 -16.69 10.93
N ALA A 108 2.53 -15.42 10.75
CA ALA A 108 3.43 -14.28 10.89
C ALA A 108 4.04 -14.19 12.29
N THR A 109 3.27 -14.52 13.33
CA THR A 109 3.76 -14.54 14.73
C THR A 109 4.83 -15.61 15.01
N LYS A 110 5.02 -16.59 14.11
CA LYS A 110 6.10 -17.58 14.22
C LYS A 110 7.44 -17.02 13.72
N SER A 111 7.46 -15.84 13.10
CA SER A 111 8.69 -15.18 12.66
C SER A 111 9.57 -14.88 13.86
N ASP A 112 10.86 -15.16 13.74
CA ASP A 112 11.86 -14.71 14.67
C ASP A 112 12.04 -13.19 14.53
N THR A 113 11.47 -12.43 15.46
CA THR A 113 11.47 -10.97 15.40
C THR A 113 12.79 -10.35 15.84
N GLU A 114 13.62 -11.07 16.60
CA GLU A 114 14.92 -10.58 17.07
C GLU A 114 15.89 -10.38 15.91
N LYS A 115 15.75 -11.19 14.84
CA LYS A 115 16.56 -11.08 13.61
C LYS A 115 16.33 -9.81 12.78
N PHE A 116 15.33 -9.00 13.10
CA PHE A 116 15.10 -7.71 12.43
C PHE A 116 15.81 -6.52 13.10
N ALA A 117 16.39 -6.71 14.28
CA ALA A 117 17.06 -5.67 15.07
C ALA A 117 18.51 -5.43 14.64
#